data_AF-A0AAE1VUY7-F1
#
_entry.id   AF-A0AAE1VUY7-F1
#
_cell.length_a   1.000
_cell.length_b   1.000
_cell.length_c   1.000
_cell.angle_alpha   90.00
_cell.angle_beta   90.00
_cell.angle_gamma   90.00
#
_symmetry.space_group_name_H-M   'P 1'
#
loop_
_entity.id
_entity.type
_entity.pdbx_description
1 polymer ?
#
loop_
_entity_poly.entity_id
_entity_poly.type
_entity_poly.pdbx_seq_one_letter_code
_entity_poly.pdbx_strand_id
1 'polypeptide(L)'
;MQPLLSLTHVLDNVQHPARRHRLHLDSKRVQSLQDKVQLLLEFLEVHSERRSEEIEDLARQITVIADEAEDVIHCHVVDQLRVGSQDRDNFLSSFCQDIDKVIGKINSIMGELMMVKEKWTNMQEKKSIISLPTRSSEVLPSSGKNNITVGFDEHLIRVMDELTTDEPDLKILPIVGMEGIGKTTLARNVFDDPYTIHYFDKRIWLTISQVYSSREILMRLLSDRKDQVSNETLAELGQQLHKMLFGRRYLIVMDDMWSTGAWNDLKLFFPNIRNGIRVLVTTRLSDVAVSLSSHNYYRVDFMDEDKSWNLFCQKTFGQEGCPYPELEEIGKNIAKKCNGLPLALVVIAEDFLSLKNITFPTSLKKLTLMYCSIPWKEITFIGSLPNLEVLKLHYNAVKGPEWSPVEGQFLRLKVLGIWKSELVRWRAENMHFPNLERLVLEDIKFLEEILSSVGDIPTLQRIDLYSCGDSVVN
;
A
#
# COMPACT_ATOMS: atom_id res chain seq x y z
N MET A 1 0.52 13.78 -4.15
CA MET A 1 0.53 13.57 -5.62
C MET A 1 -0.38 12.43 -6.06
N GLN A 2 -0.34 11.25 -5.43
CA GLN A 2 -1.14 10.08 -5.85
C GLN A 2 -2.66 10.33 -6.02
N PRO A 3 -3.36 11.09 -5.14
CA PRO A 3 -4.79 11.39 -5.31
C PRO A 3 -5.09 12.25 -6.55
N LEU A 4 -4.24 13.23 -6.86
CA LEU A 4 -4.40 14.04 -8.07
C LEU A 4 -4.12 13.23 -9.35
N LEU A 5 -3.16 12.31 -9.32
CA LEU A 5 -2.91 11.39 -10.44
C LEU A 5 -4.08 10.43 -10.67
N SER A 6 -4.71 9.95 -9.60
CA SER A 6 -5.96 9.17 -9.66
C SER A 6 -7.06 9.98 -10.33
N LEU A 7 -7.28 11.21 -9.85
CA LEU A 7 -8.30 12.11 -10.40
C LEU A 7 -8.05 12.45 -11.88
N THR A 8 -6.80 12.69 -12.30
CA THR A 8 -6.46 12.88 -13.72
C THR A 8 -6.86 11.67 -14.56
N HIS A 9 -6.53 10.46 -14.10
CA HIS A 9 -6.93 9.23 -14.78
C HIS A 9 -8.45 9.05 -14.84
N VAL A 10 -9.18 9.43 -13.78
CA VAL A 10 -10.64 9.41 -13.77
C VAL A 10 -11.22 10.41 -14.76
N LEU A 11 -10.69 11.64 -14.81
CA LEU A 11 -11.08 12.69 -15.75
C LEU A 11 -10.86 12.27 -17.21
N ASP A 12 -9.69 11.71 -17.52
CA ASP A 12 -9.36 11.19 -18.85
C ASP A 12 -10.31 10.05 -19.27
N ASN A 13 -10.61 9.15 -18.33
CA ASN A 13 -11.52 8.03 -18.57
C ASN A 13 -12.95 8.48 -18.87
N VAL A 14 -13.48 9.49 -18.16
CA VAL A 14 -14.85 9.97 -18.39
C VAL A 14 -14.97 10.81 -19.67
N GLN A 15 -13.89 11.44 -20.11
CA GLN A 15 -13.84 12.18 -21.38
C GLN A 15 -13.55 11.31 -22.60
N HIS A 16 -13.10 10.07 -22.43
CA HIS A 16 -12.73 9.17 -23.52
C HIS A 16 -13.87 9.05 -24.56
N PRO A 17 -13.60 9.16 -25.88
CA PRO A 17 -14.64 9.24 -26.92
C PRO A 17 -15.69 8.12 -26.85
N ALA A 18 -15.26 6.89 -26.52
CA ALA A 18 -16.13 5.73 -26.37
C ALA A 18 -17.14 5.83 -25.20
N ARG A 19 -16.84 6.63 -24.16
CA ARG A 19 -17.70 6.83 -22.98
C ARG A 19 -18.46 8.15 -23.04
N ARG A 20 -17.90 9.14 -23.74
CA ARG A 20 -18.51 10.47 -23.95
C ARG A 20 -19.87 10.44 -24.64
N HIS A 21 -20.16 9.40 -25.43
CA HIS A 21 -21.47 9.23 -26.09
C HIS A 21 -22.53 8.60 -25.18
N ARG A 22 -22.11 8.00 -24.06
CA ARG A 22 -22.98 7.36 -23.06
C ARG A 22 -23.12 8.19 -21.78
N LEU A 23 -22.23 9.16 -21.58
CA LEU A 23 -22.19 10.04 -20.41
C LEU A 23 -22.50 11.49 -20.83
N HIS A 24 -23.55 12.07 -20.26
CA HIS A 24 -23.86 13.49 -20.36
C HIS A 24 -23.12 14.27 -19.25
N LEU A 25 -21.88 14.64 -19.53
CA LEU A 25 -21.07 15.49 -18.66
C LEU A 25 -20.98 16.90 -19.24
N ASP A 26 -20.96 17.93 -18.40
CA ASP A 26 -20.59 19.27 -18.85
C ASP A 26 -19.09 19.30 -19.17
N SER A 27 -18.76 19.12 -20.44
CA SER A 27 -17.37 19.03 -20.89
C SER A 27 -16.55 20.28 -20.57
N LYS A 28 -17.18 21.47 -20.43
CA LYS A 28 -16.45 22.70 -20.09
C LYS A 28 -15.98 22.67 -18.65
N ARG A 29 -16.84 22.22 -17.73
CA ARG A 29 -16.52 22.11 -16.31
C ARG A 29 -15.51 21.01 -16.03
N VAL A 30 -15.66 19.85 -16.67
CA VAL A 30 -14.69 18.75 -16.57
C VAL A 30 -13.33 19.17 -17.12
N GLN A 31 -13.29 19.88 -18.25
CA GLN A 31 -12.04 20.44 -18.77
C GLN A 31 -11.44 21.48 -17.81
N SER A 32 -12.26 22.37 -17.25
CA SER A 32 -11.78 23.37 -16.29
C SER A 32 -11.19 22.74 -15.03
N LEU A 33 -11.78 21.64 -14.55
CA LEU A 33 -11.24 20.86 -13.44
C LEU A 33 -9.90 20.20 -13.81
N GLN A 34 -9.80 19.62 -15.01
CA GLN A 34 -8.59 19.00 -15.52
C GLN A 34 -7.42 19.99 -15.65
N ASP A 35 -7.67 21.17 -16.23
CA ASP A 35 -6.67 22.22 -16.34
C ASP A 35 -6.13 22.64 -14.96
N LYS A 36 -7.02 22.70 -13.96
CA LYS A 36 -6.64 23.05 -12.58
C LYS A 36 -5.87 21.95 -11.85
N VAL A 37 -6.25 20.70 -12.04
CA VAL A 37 -5.53 19.54 -11.50
C VAL A 37 -4.12 19.48 -12.09
N GLN A 38 -3.98 19.75 -13.39
CA GLN A 38 -2.69 19.82 -14.07
C GLN A 38 -1.80 20.92 -13.48
N LEU A 39 -2.34 22.12 -13.25
CA LEU A 39 -1.61 23.21 -12.60
C LEU A 39 -1.14 22.86 -11.18
N LEU A 40 -1.94 22.11 -10.42
CA LEU A 40 -1.54 21.64 -9.08
C LEU A 40 -0.45 20.57 -9.14
N LEU A 41 -0.52 19.64 -10.11
CA LEU A 41 0.50 18.62 -10.31
C LEU A 41 1.85 19.26 -10.68
N GLU A 42 1.86 20.19 -11.63
CA GLU A 42 3.07 20.92 -12.03
C GLU A 42 3.66 21.70 -10.86
N PHE A 43 2.81 22.36 -10.05
CA PHE A 43 3.27 23.07 -8.87
C PHE A 43 3.93 22.14 -7.84
N LEU A 44 3.28 21.02 -7.53
CA LEU A 44 3.79 20.06 -6.55
C LEU A 44 5.05 19.35 -7.05
N GLU A 45 5.17 19.06 -8.34
CA GLU A 45 6.35 18.44 -8.92
C GLU A 45 7.58 19.35 -8.80
N VAL A 46 7.43 20.64 -9.15
CA VAL A 46 8.49 21.65 -9.07
C VAL A 46 8.96 21.91 -7.62
N HIS A 47 8.08 21.71 -6.63
CA HIS A 47 8.38 22.02 -5.22
C HIS A 47 8.43 20.78 -4.32
N SER A 48 8.42 19.57 -4.89
CA SER A 48 8.39 18.29 -4.19
C SER A 48 9.56 18.06 -3.24
N GLU A 49 10.71 18.70 -3.49
CA GLU A 49 11.92 18.59 -2.66
C GLU A 49 11.89 19.49 -1.41
N ARG A 50 10.95 20.44 -1.32
CA ARG A 50 10.85 21.36 -0.18
C ARG A 50 9.88 20.80 0.85
N ARG A 51 10.38 20.55 2.05
CA ARG A 51 9.54 20.22 3.22
C ARG A 51 9.31 21.48 4.04
N SER A 52 8.11 22.05 3.96
CA SER A 52 7.61 23.05 4.92
C SER A 52 6.22 22.65 5.39
N GLU A 53 5.89 23.00 6.62
CA GLU A 53 4.63 22.64 7.29
C GLU A 53 3.41 23.17 6.51
N GLU A 54 3.55 24.33 5.86
CA GLU A 54 2.53 24.90 4.98
C GLU A 54 2.28 24.08 3.71
N ILE A 55 3.32 23.43 3.15
CA ILE A 55 3.19 22.54 1.98
C ILE A 55 2.48 21.26 2.37
N GLU A 56 2.79 20.71 3.55
CA GLU A 56 2.18 19.47 4.03
C GLU A 56 0.68 19.66 4.31
N ASP A 57 0.27 20.80 4.90
CA ASP A 57 -1.15 21.10 5.08
C ASP A 57 -1.86 21.34 3.74
N LEU A 58 -1.24 22.08 2.80
CA LEU A 58 -1.79 22.27 1.45
C LEU A 58 -1.91 20.94 0.70
N ALA A 59 -0.93 20.05 0.80
CA ALA A 59 -0.97 18.72 0.20
C ALA A 59 -2.10 17.84 0.78
N ARG A 60 -2.37 17.97 2.08
CA ARG A 60 -3.50 17.31 2.75
C ARG A 60 -4.84 17.86 2.26
N GLN A 61 -4.97 19.18 2.12
CA GLN A 61 -6.18 19.81 1.58
C GLN A 61 -6.42 19.42 0.12
N ILE A 62 -5.37 19.40 -0.70
CA ILE A 62 -5.40 18.94 -2.09
C ILE A 62 -5.87 17.48 -2.18
N THR A 63 -5.42 16.61 -1.27
CA THR A 63 -5.82 15.20 -1.22
C THR A 63 -7.32 15.08 -0.97
N VAL A 64 -7.84 15.77 0.06
CA VAL A 64 -9.27 15.74 0.41
C VAL A 64 -10.15 16.21 -0.75
N ILE A 65 -9.72 17.24 -1.48
CA ILE A 65 -10.50 17.76 -2.62
C ILE A 65 -10.38 16.86 -3.85
N ALA A 66 -9.24 16.21 -4.06
CA ALA A 66 -9.09 15.24 -5.14
C ALA A 66 -10.05 14.05 -4.94
N ASP A 67 -10.16 13.55 -3.71
CA ASP A 67 -11.09 12.48 -3.35
C ASP A 67 -12.56 12.95 -3.50
N GLU A 68 -12.90 14.17 -3.05
CA GLU A 68 -14.24 14.75 -3.23
C GLU A 68 -14.61 14.93 -4.71
N ALA A 69 -13.65 15.31 -5.55
CA ALA A 69 -13.85 15.45 -6.99
C ALA A 69 -14.09 14.09 -7.67
N GLU A 70 -13.31 13.08 -7.28
CA GLU A 70 -13.45 11.72 -7.78
C GLU A 70 -14.82 11.14 -7.39
N ASP A 71 -15.25 11.34 -6.15
CA ASP A 71 -16.58 10.93 -5.65
C ASP A 71 -17.72 11.57 -6.45
N VAL A 72 -17.65 12.88 -6.73
CA VAL A 72 -18.68 13.61 -7.51
C VAL A 72 -18.77 13.07 -8.94
N ILE A 73 -17.63 12.84 -9.59
CA ILE A 73 -17.57 12.31 -10.96
C ILE A 73 -18.10 10.86 -10.98
N HIS A 74 -17.63 10.03 -10.05
CA HIS A 74 -18.01 8.63 -9.98
C HIS A 74 -19.50 8.45 -9.69
N CYS A 75 -20.07 9.20 -8.74
CA CYS A 75 -21.51 9.18 -8.47
C CYS A 75 -22.33 9.49 -9.72
N HIS A 76 -21.98 10.56 -10.45
CA HIS A 76 -22.74 10.97 -11.62
C HIS A 76 -22.59 10.02 -12.82
N VAL A 77 -21.40 9.44 -13.03
CA VAL A 77 -21.18 8.41 -14.06
C VAL A 77 -22.07 7.18 -13.81
N VAL A 78 -22.19 6.76 -12.55
CA VAL A 78 -23.00 5.60 -12.17
C VAL A 78 -24.50 5.88 -12.32
N ASP A 79 -24.96 7.09 -12.00
CA ASP A 79 -26.37 7.46 -12.12
C ASP A 79 -26.83 7.52 -13.59
N GLN A 80 -25.94 7.94 -14.50
CA GLN A 80 -26.24 7.98 -15.93
C GLN A 80 -26.27 6.62 -16.63
N LEU A 81 -25.49 5.66 -16.13
CA LEU A 81 -25.48 4.30 -16.69
C LEU A 81 -26.73 3.49 -16.30
N ARG A 82 -27.60 4.02 -15.43
CA ARG A 82 -28.75 3.29 -14.86
C ARG A 82 -30.14 3.77 -15.30
N VAL A 83 -30.34 4.99 -15.83
CA VAL A 83 -31.68 5.57 -16.04
C VAL A 83 -32.06 5.77 -17.52
N GLY A 84 -33.27 5.33 -17.87
CA GLY A 84 -33.95 5.64 -19.13
C GLY A 84 -34.56 7.05 -19.14
N SER A 85 -34.14 7.84 -20.11
CA SER A 85 -34.63 9.13 -20.64
C SER A 85 -35.29 10.25 -19.81
N GLN A 86 -35.98 10.03 -18.69
CA GLN A 86 -37.00 10.99 -18.22
C GLN A 86 -36.54 11.99 -17.13
N ASP A 87 -35.45 11.73 -16.40
CA ASP A 87 -34.94 12.62 -15.31
C ASP A 87 -33.58 13.29 -15.60
N ARG A 88 -33.10 13.26 -16.85
CA ARG A 88 -31.70 13.62 -17.21
C ARG A 88 -31.29 15.05 -16.85
N ASP A 89 -32.19 16.02 -16.92
CA ASP A 89 -31.86 17.44 -16.72
C ASP A 89 -31.62 17.78 -15.24
N ASN A 90 -32.33 17.12 -14.32
CA ASN A 90 -32.14 17.31 -12.89
C ASN A 90 -30.77 16.78 -12.43
N PHE A 91 -30.33 15.63 -12.94
CA PHE A 91 -29.01 15.07 -12.63
C PHE A 91 -27.86 15.92 -13.16
N LEU A 92 -27.98 16.43 -14.39
CA LEU A 92 -27.02 17.37 -14.97
C LEU A 92 -26.89 18.63 -14.12
N SER A 93 -28.03 19.17 -13.64
CA SER A 93 -28.03 20.37 -12.80
C SER A 93 -27.32 20.14 -11.44
N SER A 94 -27.54 18.99 -10.79
CA SER A 94 -26.88 18.60 -9.55
C SER A 94 -25.37 18.45 -9.74
N PHE A 95 -24.96 17.72 -10.78
CA PHE A 95 -23.54 17.54 -11.11
C PHE A 95 -22.82 18.85 -11.37
N CYS A 96 -23.46 19.75 -12.11
CA CYS A 96 -22.90 21.08 -12.38
C CYS A 96 -22.66 21.86 -11.08
N GLN A 97 -23.59 21.82 -10.14
CA GLN A 97 -23.44 22.49 -8.84
C GLN A 97 -22.32 21.87 -7.99
N ASP A 98 -22.20 20.54 -7.99
CA ASP A 98 -21.21 19.86 -7.16
C ASP A 98 -19.79 20.00 -7.73
N ILE A 99 -19.63 19.95 -9.05
CA ILE A 99 -18.36 20.27 -9.71
C ILE A 99 -17.98 21.74 -9.52
N ASP A 100 -18.93 22.68 -9.58
CA ASP A 100 -18.64 24.10 -9.35
C ASP A 100 -18.13 24.35 -7.91
N LYS A 101 -18.64 23.61 -6.91
CA LYS A 101 -18.13 23.67 -5.53
C LYS A 101 -16.69 23.15 -5.45
N VAL A 102 -16.40 22.02 -6.10
CA VAL A 102 -15.04 21.44 -6.16
C VAL A 102 -14.07 22.42 -6.82
N ILE A 103 -14.45 22.99 -7.97
CA ILE A 103 -13.67 24.00 -8.68
C ILE A 103 -13.42 25.23 -7.79
N GLY A 104 -14.43 25.67 -7.05
CA GLY A 104 -14.32 26.78 -6.09
C GLY A 104 -13.28 26.50 -4.99
N LYS A 105 -13.29 25.31 -4.42
CA LYS A 105 -12.31 24.88 -3.40
C LYS A 105 -10.89 24.83 -3.97
N ILE A 106 -10.71 24.28 -5.18
CA ILE A 106 -9.40 24.25 -5.85
C ILE A 106 -8.87 25.67 -6.11
N ASN A 107 -9.74 26.61 -6.49
CA ASN A 107 -9.34 28.00 -6.68
C ASN A 107 -8.85 28.66 -5.38
N SER A 108 -9.48 28.33 -4.25
CA SER A 108 -9.03 28.81 -2.92
C SER A 108 -7.61 28.33 -2.63
N ILE A 109 -7.35 27.04 -2.82
CA ILE A 109 -6.01 26.45 -2.63
C ILE A 109 -5.00 27.07 -3.60
N MET A 110 -5.37 27.26 -4.86
CA MET A 110 -4.48 27.88 -5.84
C MET A 110 -4.09 29.31 -5.46
N GLY A 111 -5.00 30.06 -4.82
CA GLY A 111 -4.71 31.37 -4.24
C GLY A 111 -3.73 31.30 -3.07
N GLU A 112 -3.90 30.33 -2.16
CA GLU A 112 -2.97 30.08 -1.05
C GLU A 112 -1.58 29.67 -1.57
N LEU A 113 -1.52 28.81 -2.61
CA LEU A 113 -0.27 28.40 -3.26
C LEU A 113 0.45 29.57 -3.93
N MET A 114 -0.27 30.51 -4.56
CA MET A 114 0.32 31.73 -5.12
C MET A 114 0.97 32.60 -4.03
N MET A 115 0.32 32.76 -2.88
CA MET A 115 0.90 33.51 -1.75
C MET A 115 2.15 32.85 -1.18
N VAL A 116 2.18 31.52 -1.14
CA VAL A 116 3.34 30.74 -0.70
C VAL A 116 4.49 30.82 -1.72
N LYS A 117 4.17 30.75 -3.02
CA LYS A 117 5.14 30.93 -4.11
C LYS A 117 5.83 32.28 -4.05
N GLU A 118 5.09 33.37 -3.84
CA GLU A 118 5.64 34.73 -3.72
C GLU A 118 6.55 34.88 -2.49
N LYS A 119 6.20 34.25 -1.36
CA LYS A 119 7.07 34.20 -0.17
C LYS A 119 8.40 33.50 -0.46
N TRP A 120 8.39 32.43 -1.24
CA TRP A 120 9.60 31.66 -1.54
C TRP A 120 10.50 32.28 -2.61
N THR A 121 9.94 32.96 -3.60
CA THR A 121 10.74 33.71 -4.59
C THR A 121 11.57 34.79 -3.91
N ASN A 122 11.10 35.34 -2.78
CA ASN A 122 11.83 36.32 -1.97
C ASN A 122 12.91 35.69 -1.06
N MET A 123 12.90 34.36 -0.87
CA MET A 123 13.76 33.63 0.07
C MET A 123 14.92 32.90 -0.63
N GLN A 124 14.87 32.77 -1.97
CA GLN A 124 15.84 32.06 -2.81
C GLN A 124 17.23 32.73 -2.94
N GLU A 125 17.46 33.91 -2.36
CA GLU A 125 18.82 34.49 -2.29
C GLU A 125 19.69 33.91 -1.15
N LYS A 126 19.16 33.04 -0.28
CA LYS A 126 19.96 32.43 0.80
C LYS A 126 19.72 30.92 0.99
N LYS A 127 20.77 30.19 0.59
CA LYS A 127 21.27 28.89 1.09
C LYS A 127 20.65 27.59 0.54
N SER A 128 21.56 26.78 -0.01
CA SER A 128 21.46 25.33 -0.25
C SER A 128 21.89 24.56 1.02
N ILE A 129 21.10 23.57 1.46
CA ILE A 129 21.53 22.51 2.39
C ILE A 129 20.90 21.17 1.94
N ILE A 130 21.73 20.13 1.94
CA ILE A 130 21.47 18.72 1.61
C ILE A 130 20.77 18.01 2.79
N SER A 131 19.87 17.05 2.54
CA SER A 131 19.19 16.24 3.58
C SER A 131 19.65 14.77 3.60
N LEU A 132 19.70 14.20 4.82
CA LEU A 132 19.91 12.78 5.13
C LEU A 132 18.56 12.03 5.27
N PRO A 133 18.53 10.69 5.14
CA PRO A 133 17.58 9.84 5.84
C PRO A 133 18.16 9.25 7.13
N THR A 134 17.40 9.44 8.21
CA THR A 134 17.54 8.83 9.54
C THR A 134 17.16 7.34 9.51
N ARG A 135 18.04 6.44 9.98
CA ARG A 135 17.67 5.38 10.93
C ARG A 135 18.88 4.63 11.49
N SER A 136 19.12 4.81 12.78
CA SER A 136 19.83 3.88 13.65
C SER A 136 18.86 2.88 14.27
N SER A 137 19.31 1.63 14.32
CA SER A 137 19.16 0.64 15.39
C SER A 137 18.05 0.87 16.42
N GLU A 138 16.94 0.13 16.27
CA GLU A 138 16.21 -0.37 17.44
C GLU A 138 16.48 -1.86 17.55
N VAL A 139 17.06 -2.23 18.69
CA VAL A 139 17.10 -3.60 19.19
C VAL A 139 15.66 -3.99 19.48
N LEU A 140 15.12 -4.99 18.77
CA LEU A 140 13.95 -5.71 19.21
C LEU A 140 14.39 -7.00 19.93
N PRO A 141 13.78 -7.35 21.08
CA PRO A 141 14.18 -8.50 21.87
C PRO A 141 13.87 -9.80 21.14
N SER A 142 14.66 -10.83 21.45
CA SER A 142 14.35 -12.23 21.16
C SER A 142 12.92 -12.58 21.57
N SER A 143 12.02 -12.65 20.59
CA SER A 143 10.79 -13.40 20.68
C SER A 143 10.73 -14.24 19.42
N GLY A 144 10.76 -15.56 19.59
CA GLY A 144 10.75 -16.53 18.52
C GLY A 144 9.51 -16.36 17.64
N LYS A 145 9.67 -15.60 16.56
CA LYS A 145 8.90 -15.79 15.34
C LYS A 145 9.90 -16.32 14.33
N ASN A 146 9.91 -17.63 14.16
CA ASN A 146 10.53 -18.25 13.00
C ASN A 146 10.00 -17.49 11.76
N ASN A 147 10.87 -16.75 11.08
CA ASN A 147 10.62 -16.33 9.71
C ASN A 147 10.64 -17.60 8.86
N ILE A 148 9.55 -18.38 8.93
CA ILE A 148 9.37 -19.58 8.13
C ILE A 148 9.14 -19.09 6.71
N THR A 149 10.24 -19.00 5.97
CA THR A 149 10.27 -18.74 4.53
C THR A 149 9.78 -19.98 3.80
N VAL A 150 8.47 -20.06 3.62
CA VAL A 150 7.83 -21.15 2.87
C VAL A 150 8.46 -21.27 1.49
N GLY A 151 8.99 -22.46 1.17
CA GLY A 151 9.45 -22.81 -0.18
C GLY A 151 10.92 -22.49 -0.50
N PHE A 152 11.69 -21.93 0.44
CA PHE A 152 13.11 -21.66 0.23
C PHE A 152 14.06 -22.75 0.73
N ASP A 153 13.56 -23.78 1.43
CA ASP A 153 14.43 -24.77 2.10
C ASP A 153 15.36 -25.51 1.13
N GLU A 154 14.84 -25.93 -0.03
CA GLU A 154 15.66 -26.57 -1.07
C GLU A 154 16.66 -25.58 -1.70
N HIS A 155 16.25 -24.33 -1.91
CA HIS A 155 17.11 -23.28 -2.47
C HIS A 155 18.23 -22.91 -1.49
N LEU A 156 17.92 -22.86 -0.19
CA LEU A 156 18.85 -22.59 0.89
C LEU A 156 19.93 -23.67 0.95
N ILE A 157 19.53 -24.95 0.97
CA ILE A 157 20.46 -26.08 1.02
C ILE A 157 21.43 -26.05 -0.16
N ARG A 158 20.95 -25.82 -1.38
CA ARG A 158 21.81 -25.75 -2.58
C ARG A 158 22.82 -24.62 -2.53
N VAL A 159 22.39 -23.42 -2.12
CA VAL A 159 23.28 -22.27 -2.01
C VAL A 159 24.32 -22.49 -0.90
N MET A 160 23.92 -23.07 0.22
CA MET A 160 24.84 -23.39 1.31
C MET A 160 25.88 -24.44 0.89
N ASP A 161 25.46 -25.53 0.27
CA ASP A 161 26.35 -26.59 -0.22
C ASP A 161 27.46 -26.01 -1.11
N GLU A 162 27.06 -25.17 -2.06
CA GLU A 162 27.98 -24.52 -3.00
C GLU A 162 28.98 -23.58 -2.29
N LEU A 163 28.54 -22.87 -1.24
CA LEU A 163 29.37 -21.96 -0.45
C LEU A 163 30.28 -22.68 0.55
N THR A 164 29.89 -23.86 1.05
CA THR A 164 30.63 -24.58 2.11
C THR A 164 31.52 -25.72 1.61
N THR A 165 31.79 -25.75 0.31
CA THR A 165 32.82 -26.60 -0.29
C THR A 165 34.22 -26.28 0.27
N ASP A 166 35.10 -27.29 0.38
CA ASP A 166 36.49 -27.15 0.84
C ASP A 166 37.46 -26.58 -0.23
N GLU A 167 36.93 -25.97 -1.29
CA GLU A 167 37.74 -25.41 -2.37
C GLU A 167 38.58 -24.21 -1.87
N PRO A 168 39.91 -24.22 -2.08
CA PRO A 168 40.79 -23.18 -1.55
C PRO A 168 40.67 -21.84 -2.29
N ASP A 169 40.15 -21.85 -3.53
CA ASP A 169 40.06 -20.67 -4.39
C ASP A 169 38.84 -19.79 -4.08
N LEU A 170 38.92 -18.54 -4.54
CA LEU A 170 37.80 -17.58 -4.50
C LEU A 170 36.61 -18.14 -5.26
N LYS A 171 35.45 -18.21 -4.60
CA LYS A 171 34.19 -18.59 -5.23
C LYS A 171 33.19 -17.45 -5.14
N ILE A 172 32.67 -17.04 -6.30
CA ILE A 172 31.61 -16.04 -6.41
C ILE A 172 30.35 -16.76 -6.89
N LEU A 173 29.28 -16.67 -6.11
CA LEU A 173 27.98 -17.26 -6.41
C LEU A 173 26.94 -16.15 -6.55
N PRO A 174 26.54 -15.78 -7.79
CA PRO A 174 25.45 -14.84 -8.00
C PRO A 174 24.09 -15.51 -7.84
N ILE A 175 23.15 -14.81 -7.20
CA ILE A 175 21.72 -15.10 -7.13
C ILE A 175 21.00 -14.10 -8.02
N VAL A 176 20.33 -14.60 -9.06
CA VAL A 176 19.68 -13.81 -10.11
C VAL A 176 18.17 -14.02 -10.09
N GLY A 177 17.42 -12.98 -10.40
CA GLY A 177 15.96 -13.04 -10.46
C GLY A 177 15.29 -11.67 -10.44
N MET A 178 13.99 -11.64 -10.70
CA MET A 178 13.20 -10.42 -10.81
C MET A 178 13.12 -9.64 -9.47
N GLU A 179 12.77 -8.36 -9.53
CA GLU A 179 12.43 -7.57 -8.34
C GLU A 179 11.32 -8.25 -7.51
N GLY A 180 11.42 -8.18 -6.18
CA GLY A 180 10.40 -8.75 -5.29
C GLY A 180 10.35 -10.29 -5.24
N ILE A 181 11.21 -10.99 -5.98
CA ILE A 181 11.23 -12.47 -6.02
C ILE A 181 11.85 -13.13 -4.77
N GLY A 182 12.49 -12.35 -3.90
CA GLY A 182 13.07 -12.85 -2.64
C GLY A 182 14.57 -13.21 -2.68
N LYS A 183 15.35 -12.72 -3.65
CA LYS A 183 16.82 -12.93 -3.70
C LYS A 183 17.53 -12.52 -2.40
N THR A 184 17.27 -11.29 -1.95
CA THR A 184 17.83 -10.73 -0.71
C THR A 184 17.37 -11.53 0.50
N THR A 185 16.14 -12.03 0.50
CA THR A 185 15.61 -12.91 1.55
C THR A 185 16.37 -14.24 1.59
N LEU A 186 16.59 -14.88 0.44
CA LEU A 186 17.38 -16.11 0.34
C LEU A 186 18.83 -15.88 0.81
N ALA A 187 19.48 -14.80 0.36
CA ALA A 187 20.83 -14.47 0.79
C ALA A 187 20.91 -14.20 2.30
N ARG A 188 19.88 -13.57 2.88
CA ARG A 188 19.80 -13.32 4.32
C ARG A 188 19.63 -14.60 5.12
N ASN A 189 18.77 -15.51 4.65
CA ASN A 189 18.62 -16.83 5.26
C ASN A 189 19.95 -17.60 5.26
N VAL A 190 20.68 -17.60 4.13
CA VAL A 190 22.03 -18.20 4.07
C VAL A 190 22.97 -17.55 5.07
N PHE A 191 22.99 -16.21 5.09
CA PHE A 191 23.90 -15.44 5.94
C PHE A 191 23.68 -15.73 7.42
N ASP A 192 22.42 -15.78 7.86
CA ASP A 192 22.02 -15.97 9.26
C ASP A 192 21.85 -17.45 9.65
N ASP A 193 22.06 -18.38 8.72
CA ASP A 193 21.96 -19.81 8.99
C ASP A 193 23.00 -20.26 10.03
N PRO A 194 22.61 -21.07 11.04
CA PRO A 194 23.53 -21.55 12.06
C PRO A 194 24.78 -22.24 11.50
N TYR A 195 24.67 -23.04 10.44
CA TYR A 195 25.82 -23.71 9.83
C TYR A 195 26.77 -22.69 9.20
N THR A 196 26.24 -21.72 8.43
CA THR A 196 27.04 -20.60 7.87
C THR A 196 27.74 -19.81 8.97
N ILE A 197 27.07 -19.53 10.09
CA ILE A 197 27.64 -18.81 11.24
C ILE A 197 28.85 -19.54 11.81
N HIS A 198 28.80 -20.87 11.91
CA HIS A 198 29.90 -21.68 12.47
C HIS A 198 31.02 -21.94 11.45
N TYR A 199 30.68 -21.99 10.15
CA TYR A 199 31.64 -22.28 9.10
C TYR A 199 32.56 -21.08 8.78
N PHE A 200 32.03 -19.85 8.77
CA PHE A 200 32.80 -18.65 8.44
C PHE A 200 33.22 -17.85 9.68
N ASP A 201 34.53 -17.62 9.85
CA ASP A 201 35.09 -16.85 10.96
C ASP A 201 34.64 -15.37 10.90
N LYS A 202 34.39 -14.86 9.70
CA LYS A 202 33.85 -13.52 9.46
C LYS A 202 32.79 -13.52 8.36
N ARG A 203 31.71 -12.79 8.59
CA ARG A 203 30.62 -12.60 7.63
C ARG A 203 30.38 -11.11 7.47
N ILE A 204 30.26 -10.67 6.22
CA ILE A 204 30.12 -9.26 5.85
C ILE A 204 28.89 -9.13 4.94
N TRP A 205 28.02 -8.16 5.23
CA TRP A 205 26.88 -7.83 4.38
C TRP A 205 27.04 -6.41 3.83
N LEU A 206 26.94 -6.26 2.51
CA LEU A 206 27.03 -5.00 1.78
C LEU A 206 25.81 -4.83 0.90
N THR A 207 25.11 -3.72 1.01
CA THR A 207 24.11 -3.32 0.02
C THR A 207 24.74 -2.31 -0.93
N ILE A 208 24.76 -2.63 -2.23
CA ILE A 208 25.43 -1.84 -3.27
C ILE A 208 24.40 -0.98 -3.99
N SER A 209 24.48 0.34 -3.82
CA SER A 209 23.68 1.29 -4.58
C SER A 209 24.20 1.43 -6.02
N GLN A 210 23.34 1.89 -6.95
CA GLN A 210 23.72 2.19 -8.34
C GLN A 210 24.93 3.13 -8.42
N VAL A 211 24.92 4.18 -7.60
CA VAL A 211 26.08 5.05 -7.36
C VAL A 211 26.67 4.64 -6.02
N TYR A 212 27.88 4.07 -6.04
CA TYR A 212 28.56 3.61 -4.84
C TYR A 212 29.92 4.31 -4.66
N SER A 213 30.40 4.34 -3.43
CA SER A 213 31.73 4.82 -3.07
C SER A 213 32.48 3.73 -2.30
N SER A 214 33.58 3.23 -2.86
CA SER A 214 34.42 2.21 -2.21
C SER A 214 34.89 2.67 -0.83
N ARG A 215 35.16 3.97 -0.68
CA ARG A 215 35.53 4.57 0.61
C ARG A 215 34.43 4.42 1.65
N GLU A 216 33.20 4.80 1.30
CA GLU A 216 32.06 4.73 2.23
C GLU A 216 31.73 3.29 2.62
N ILE A 217 31.84 2.36 1.67
CA ILE A 217 31.69 0.93 1.92
C ILE A 217 32.73 0.45 2.93
N LEU A 218 34.03 0.75 2.70
CA LEU A 218 35.10 0.34 3.62
C LEU A 218 34.94 0.99 5.01
N MET A 219 34.58 2.28 5.08
CA MET A 219 34.32 2.94 6.36
C MET A 219 33.19 2.25 7.12
N ARG A 220 32.08 1.88 6.45
CA ARG A 220 30.96 1.16 7.08
C ARG A 220 31.36 -0.22 7.59
N LEU A 221 32.26 -0.92 6.89
CA LEU A 221 32.74 -2.24 7.31
C LEU A 221 33.65 -2.22 8.53
N LEU A 222 34.44 -1.16 8.67
CA LEU A 222 35.46 -1.04 9.72
C LEU A 222 34.95 -0.28 10.94
N SER A 223 33.94 0.57 10.76
CA SER A 223 33.40 1.42 11.82
C SER A 223 32.28 0.72 12.57
N ASP A 224 32.65 -0.04 13.61
CA ASP A 224 31.73 -0.34 14.72
C ASP A 224 31.53 0.89 15.63
N ARG A 225 32.25 1.99 15.33
CA ARG A 225 32.24 3.25 16.07
C ARG A 225 31.43 4.29 15.30
N LYS A 226 30.21 4.53 15.78
CA LYS A 226 29.48 5.77 15.45
C LYS A 226 30.36 6.96 15.87
N ASP A 227 30.46 7.96 15.00
CA ASP A 227 30.85 9.34 15.32
C ASP A 227 32.33 9.75 15.30
N GLN A 228 33.18 9.21 14.41
CA GLN A 228 34.38 9.93 13.99
C GLN A 228 34.45 10.12 12.48
N VAL A 229 34.58 11.36 12.04
CA VAL A 229 35.04 11.69 10.68
C VAL A 229 36.48 11.23 10.58
N SER A 230 36.67 10.00 10.10
CA SER A 230 37.99 9.45 9.85
C SER A 230 38.62 10.15 8.64
N ASN A 231 39.76 10.81 8.86
CA ASN A 231 40.63 11.35 7.79
C ASN A 231 41.49 10.26 7.13
N GLU A 232 41.28 8.98 7.45
CA GLU A 232 42.11 7.87 6.95
C GLU A 232 42.01 7.78 5.43
N THR A 233 43.09 7.49 4.72
CA THR A 233 43.05 7.33 3.26
C THR A 233 42.35 6.04 2.84
N LEU A 234 41.92 5.93 1.57
CA LEU A 234 41.32 4.68 1.05
C LEU A 234 42.28 3.48 1.21
N ALA A 235 43.58 3.71 1.05
CA ALA A 235 44.61 2.70 1.23
C ALA A 235 44.73 2.23 2.69
N GLU A 236 44.66 3.15 3.66
CA GLU A 236 44.67 2.83 5.09
C GLU A 236 43.45 2.00 5.49
N LEU A 237 42.25 2.39 5.03
CA LEU A 237 41.02 1.62 5.25
C LEU A 237 41.16 0.22 4.62
N GLY A 238 41.65 0.14 3.39
CA GLY A 238 41.93 -1.14 2.73
C GLY A 238 42.89 -2.03 3.51
N GLN A 239 43.96 -1.46 4.07
CA GLN A 239 44.95 -2.19 4.87
C GLN A 239 44.36 -2.73 6.18
N GLN A 240 43.48 -1.95 6.83
CA GLN A 240 42.76 -2.41 8.02
C GLN A 240 41.82 -3.57 7.72
N LEU A 241 41.05 -3.48 6.63
CA LEU A 241 40.18 -4.57 6.18
C LEU A 241 41.00 -5.82 5.85
N HIS A 242 42.11 -5.66 5.13
CA HIS A 242 43.02 -6.74 4.81
C HIS A 242 43.55 -7.42 6.08
N LYS A 243 43.97 -6.66 7.09
CA LYS A 243 44.44 -7.19 8.38
C LYS A 243 43.32 -7.90 9.15
N MET A 244 42.08 -7.41 9.10
CA MET A 244 40.93 -8.02 9.76
C MET A 244 40.58 -9.40 9.19
N LEU A 245 40.77 -9.58 7.88
CA LEU A 245 40.40 -10.78 7.14
C LEU A 245 41.56 -11.77 6.92
N PHE A 246 42.80 -11.33 7.13
CA PHE A 246 43.99 -12.14 6.93
C PHE A 246 43.94 -13.46 7.72
N GLY A 247 44.11 -14.58 7.02
CA GLY A 247 44.16 -15.92 7.61
C GLY A 247 42.82 -16.49 8.07
N ARG A 248 41.69 -15.84 7.79
CA ARG A 248 40.34 -16.25 8.20
C ARG A 248 39.50 -16.71 7.01
N ARG A 249 38.54 -17.61 7.25
CA ARG A 249 37.47 -17.92 6.29
C ARG A 249 36.41 -16.84 6.39
N TYR A 250 36.04 -16.24 5.26
CA TYR A 250 35.03 -15.20 5.26
C TYR A 250 34.03 -15.28 4.11
N LEU A 251 32.79 -14.92 4.44
CA LEU A 251 31.68 -14.76 3.51
C LEU A 251 31.37 -13.27 3.33
N ILE A 252 31.34 -12.81 2.09
CA ILE A 252 30.90 -11.46 1.73
C ILE A 252 29.61 -11.57 0.94
N VAL A 253 28.55 -10.93 1.41
CA VAL A 253 27.31 -10.75 0.67
C VAL A 253 27.32 -9.37 0.03
N MET A 254 27.22 -9.30 -1.30
CA MET A 254 27.01 -8.07 -2.06
C MET A 254 25.58 -8.06 -2.61
N ASP A 255 24.69 -7.41 -1.87
CA ASP A 255 23.27 -7.33 -2.14
C ASP A 255 22.95 -6.20 -3.12
N ASP A 256 22.07 -6.49 -4.08
CA ASP A 256 21.56 -5.60 -5.13
C ASP A 256 22.63 -5.00 -6.05
N MET A 257 23.54 -5.83 -6.58
CA MET A 257 24.57 -5.36 -7.50
C MET A 257 24.02 -4.98 -8.88
N TRP A 258 24.36 -3.75 -9.32
CA TRP A 258 23.98 -3.19 -10.62
C TRP A 258 25.09 -3.29 -11.69
N SER A 259 26.35 -3.49 -11.30
CA SER A 259 27.46 -3.65 -12.23
C SER A 259 28.60 -4.47 -11.60
N THR A 260 29.52 -4.98 -12.41
CA THR A 260 30.73 -5.67 -11.94
C THR A 260 31.80 -4.72 -11.39
N GLY A 261 31.63 -3.40 -11.59
CA GLY A 261 32.56 -2.37 -11.12
C GLY A 261 32.79 -2.45 -9.62
N ALA A 262 31.71 -2.57 -8.83
CA ALA A 262 31.81 -2.61 -7.37
C ALA A 262 32.68 -3.76 -6.86
N TRP A 263 32.54 -4.95 -7.46
CA TRP A 263 33.41 -6.08 -7.15
C TRP A 263 34.86 -5.82 -7.58
N ASN A 264 35.07 -5.27 -8.79
CA ASN A 264 36.40 -4.99 -9.32
C ASN A 264 37.18 -3.97 -8.49
N ASP A 265 36.49 -2.99 -7.92
CA ASP A 265 37.11 -1.98 -7.06
C ASP A 265 37.40 -2.53 -5.66
N LEU A 266 36.49 -3.32 -5.10
CA LEU A 266 36.61 -3.84 -3.73
C LEU A 266 37.53 -5.06 -3.61
N LYS A 267 37.64 -5.89 -4.66
CA LYS A 267 38.46 -7.11 -4.64
C LYS A 267 39.93 -6.86 -4.29
N LEU A 268 40.43 -5.66 -4.56
CA LEU A 268 41.81 -5.25 -4.27
C LEU A 268 42.11 -5.17 -2.77
N PHE A 269 41.08 -4.99 -1.92
CA PHE A 269 41.24 -4.86 -0.47
C PHE A 269 41.07 -6.20 0.27
N PHE A 270 40.59 -7.23 -0.41
CA PHE A 270 40.39 -8.55 0.18
C PHE A 270 41.68 -9.39 0.05
N PRO A 271 42.19 -9.98 1.14
CA PRO A 271 43.43 -10.76 1.11
C PRO A 271 43.25 -12.01 0.24
N ASN A 272 44.05 -12.15 -0.81
CA ASN A 272 44.02 -13.32 -1.69
C ASN A 272 44.84 -14.47 -1.06
N ILE A 273 44.28 -15.11 -0.04
CA ILE A 273 44.86 -16.28 0.62
C ILE A 273 43.94 -17.47 0.34
N ARG A 274 44.52 -18.63 0.06
CA ARG A 274 43.89 -19.91 -0.31
C ARG A 274 42.99 -20.53 0.79
N ASN A 275 42.27 -19.71 1.54
CA ASN A 275 41.52 -20.07 2.75
C ASN A 275 40.00 -19.87 2.57
N GLY A 276 39.44 -20.28 1.42
CA GLY A 276 37.98 -20.43 1.29
C GLY A 276 37.20 -19.11 1.30
N ILE A 277 37.61 -18.15 0.47
CA ILE A 277 36.88 -16.89 0.28
C ILE A 277 35.58 -17.18 -0.47
N ARG A 278 34.46 -16.74 0.08
CA ARG A 278 33.14 -16.89 -0.53
C ARG A 278 32.47 -15.53 -0.71
N VAL A 279 31.96 -15.30 -1.92
CA VAL A 279 31.23 -14.08 -2.25
C VAL A 279 29.85 -14.47 -2.77
N LEU A 280 28.81 -14.09 -2.05
CA LEU A 280 27.42 -14.25 -2.46
C LEU A 280 26.96 -12.93 -3.05
N VAL A 281 26.47 -12.92 -4.27
CA VAL A 281 25.99 -11.70 -4.94
C VAL A 281 24.50 -11.82 -5.15
N THR A 282 23.70 -10.78 -4.92
CA THR A 282 22.32 -10.73 -5.43
C THR A 282 22.23 -9.68 -6.53
N THR A 283 21.58 -9.99 -7.64
CA THR A 283 21.40 -9.05 -8.75
C THR A 283 20.13 -9.33 -9.54
N ARG A 284 19.61 -8.31 -10.21
CA ARG A 284 18.51 -8.42 -11.17
C ARG A 284 19.01 -8.68 -12.60
N LEU A 285 20.31 -8.50 -12.84
CA LEU A 285 20.91 -8.43 -14.17
C LEU A 285 21.70 -9.71 -14.45
N SER A 286 21.23 -10.52 -15.40
CA SER A 286 21.90 -11.76 -15.80
C SER A 286 23.32 -11.52 -16.30
N ASP A 287 23.56 -10.41 -17.00
CA ASP A 287 24.88 -10.06 -17.55
C ASP A 287 25.93 -9.85 -16.45
N VAL A 288 25.53 -9.28 -15.32
CA VAL A 288 26.40 -9.11 -14.14
C VAL A 288 26.79 -10.49 -13.59
N ALA A 289 25.83 -11.41 -13.48
CA ALA A 289 26.10 -12.76 -12.98
C ALA A 289 27.01 -13.58 -13.90
N VAL A 290 26.75 -13.54 -15.22
CA VAL A 290 27.58 -14.22 -16.24
C VAL A 290 29.01 -13.66 -16.22
N SER A 291 29.17 -12.35 -16.08
CA SER A 291 30.48 -11.71 -16.01
C SER A 291 31.29 -12.08 -14.75
N LEU A 292 30.62 -12.37 -13.63
CA LEU A 292 31.28 -12.70 -12.36
C LEU A 292 31.61 -14.19 -12.20
N SER A 293 30.82 -15.08 -12.80
CA SER A 293 30.85 -16.52 -12.51
C SER A 293 30.83 -17.43 -13.74
N SER A 294 30.92 -16.86 -14.95
CA SER A 294 30.96 -17.60 -16.22
C SER A 294 29.87 -18.69 -16.34
N HIS A 295 28.64 -18.34 -15.93
CA HIS A 295 27.41 -19.16 -15.93
C HIS A 295 27.16 -20.03 -14.69
N ASN A 296 28.04 -20.02 -13.68
CA ASN A 296 27.74 -20.64 -12.37
C ASN A 296 26.97 -19.66 -11.46
N TYR A 297 25.68 -19.46 -11.73
CA TYR A 297 24.79 -18.62 -10.91
C TYR A 297 23.49 -19.33 -10.57
N TYR A 298 22.92 -18.97 -9.42
CA TYR A 298 21.65 -19.48 -8.95
C TYR A 298 20.51 -18.59 -9.42
N ARG A 299 19.51 -19.16 -10.11
CA ARG A 299 18.31 -18.44 -10.51
C ARG A 299 17.19 -18.70 -9.51
N VAL A 300 16.59 -17.62 -9.00
CA VAL A 300 15.35 -17.71 -8.22
C VAL A 300 14.18 -17.61 -9.19
N ASP A 301 13.42 -18.69 -9.28
CA ASP A 301 12.23 -18.77 -10.13
C ASP A 301 10.97 -18.33 -9.37
N PHE A 302 9.88 -18.13 -10.12
CA PHE A 302 8.57 -17.83 -9.56
C PHE A 302 8.03 -19.01 -8.74
N MET A 303 7.25 -18.70 -7.71
CA MET A 303 6.57 -19.72 -6.91
C MET A 303 5.52 -20.45 -7.75
N ASP A 304 5.41 -21.76 -7.56
CA ASP A 304 4.28 -22.54 -8.06
C ASP A 304 2.96 -22.15 -7.35
N GLU A 305 1.83 -22.64 -7.86
CA GLU A 305 0.51 -22.28 -7.33
C GLU A 305 0.35 -22.68 -5.86
N ASP A 306 0.90 -23.85 -5.46
CA ASP A 306 0.79 -24.36 -4.09
C ASP A 306 1.62 -23.53 -3.11
N LYS A 307 2.88 -23.22 -3.44
CA LYS A 307 3.74 -22.34 -2.64
C LYS A 307 3.17 -20.93 -2.57
N SER A 308 2.60 -20.43 -3.67
CA SER A 308 1.93 -19.13 -3.72
C SER A 308 0.74 -19.07 -2.78
N TRP A 309 -0.11 -20.11 -2.81
CA TRP A 309 -1.26 -20.22 -1.92
C TRP A 309 -0.84 -20.34 -0.46
N ASN A 310 0.17 -21.16 -0.16
CA ASN A 310 0.69 -21.31 1.19
C ASN A 310 1.24 -20.00 1.76
N LEU A 311 2.02 -19.25 0.97
CA LEU A 311 2.54 -17.95 1.38
C LEU A 311 1.41 -16.94 1.60
N PHE A 312 0.44 -16.89 0.68
CA PHE A 312 -0.74 -16.04 0.81
C PHE A 312 -1.51 -16.35 2.09
N CYS A 313 -1.88 -17.63 2.29
CA CYS A 313 -2.57 -18.08 3.50
C CYS A 313 -1.80 -17.74 4.77
N GLN A 314 -0.49 -17.98 4.79
CA GLN A 314 0.32 -17.71 5.96
C GLN A 314 0.32 -16.23 6.32
N LYS A 315 0.38 -15.34 5.31
CA LYS A 315 0.38 -13.90 5.51
C LYS A 315 -1.00 -13.36 5.89
N THR A 316 -2.04 -13.95 5.34
CA THR A 316 -3.43 -13.56 5.60
C THR A 316 -3.96 -14.11 6.92
N PHE A 317 -3.78 -15.40 7.21
CA PHE A 317 -4.44 -16.10 8.31
C PHE A 317 -3.49 -16.62 9.41
N GLY A 318 -2.17 -16.54 9.21
CA GLY A 318 -1.18 -17.13 10.12
C GLY A 318 -0.90 -18.60 9.82
N GLN A 319 -0.36 -19.34 10.79
CA GLN A 319 0.16 -20.71 10.56
C GLN A 319 -0.92 -21.79 10.42
N GLU A 320 -2.18 -21.51 10.74
CA GLU A 320 -3.26 -22.53 10.79
C GLU A 320 -4.05 -22.66 9.47
N GLY A 321 -3.54 -22.10 8.37
CA GLY A 321 -4.20 -22.16 7.05
C GLY A 321 -5.43 -21.26 6.97
N CYS A 322 -6.27 -21.45 5.94
CA CYS A 322 -7.49 -20.65 5.76
C CYS A 322 -8.63 -21.17 6.66
N PRO A 323 -9.12 -20.39 7.65
CA PRO A 323 -10.18 -20.83 8.56
C PRO A 323 -11.59 -20.67 7.96
N TYR A 324 -11.71 -20.09 6.77
CA TYR A 324 -12.98 -19.79 6.10
C TYR A 324 -13.04 -20.51 4.73
N PRO A 325 -13.69 -21.68 4.63
CA PRO A 325 -13.75 -22.46 3.39
C PRO A 325 -14.32 -21.69 2.20
N GLU A 326 -15.22 -20.73 2.42
CA GLU A 326 -15.81 -19.90 1.37
C GLU A 326 -14.81 -18.91 0.75
N LEU A 327 -13.76 -18.54 1.50
CA LEU A 327 -12.72 -17.61 1.04
C LEU A 327 -11.53 -18.33 0.40
N GLU A 328 -11.43 -19.66 0.56
CA GLU A 328 -10.32 -20.45 0.05
C GLU A 328 -10.21 -20.37 -1.48
N GLU A 329 -11.31 -20.59 -2.19
CA GLU A 329 -11.31 -20.56 -3.66
C GLU A 329 -11.02 -19.15 -4.19
N ILE A 330 -11.55 -18.12 -3.52
CA ILE A 330 -11.31 -16.71 -3.86
C ILE A 330 -9.83 -16.37 -3.64
N GLY A 331 -9.28 -16.73 -2.48
CA GLY A 331 -7.89 -16.52 -2.14
C GLY A 331 -6.93 -17.25 -3.10
N LYS A 332 -7.23 -18.50 -3.47
CA LYS A 332 -6.46 -19.25 -4.48
C LYS A 332 -6.47 -18.56 -5.84
N ASN A 333 -7.63 -18.07 -6.28
CA ASN A 333 -7.74 -17.33 -7.53
C ASN A 333 -6.94 -16.02 -7.52
N ILE A 334 -6.89 -15.32 -6.38
CA ILE A 334 -6.07 -14.11 -6.22
C ILE A 334 -4.59 -14.45 -6.21
N ALA A 335 -4.18 -15.46 -5.45
CA ALA A 335 -2.80 -15.92 -5.40
C ALA A 335 -2.31 -16.35 -6.80
N LYS A 336 -3.15 -17.04 -7.56
CA LYS A 336 -2.90 -17.40 -8.96
C LYS A 336 -2.66 -16.17 -9.84
N LYS A 337 -3.46 -15.10 -9.67
CA LYS A 337 -3.26 -13.83 -10.40
C LYS A 337 -1.97 -13.09 -10.03
N CYS A 338 -1.35 -13.41 -8.89
CA CYS A 338 -0.04 -12.87 -8.52
C CYS A 338 1.11 -13.53 -9.27
N ASN A 339 0.84 -14.55 -10.10
CA ASN A 339 1.80 -15.23 -10.97
C ASN A 339 3.09 -15.66 -10.25
N GLY A 340 2.97 -16.15 -9.02
CA GLY A 340 4.10 -16.66 -8.25
C GLY A 340 5.09 -15.61 -7.75
N LEU A 341 4.76 -14.31 -7.80
CA LEU A 341 5.63 -13.25 -7.27
C LEU A 341 5.38 -13.04 -5.76
N PRO A 342 6.35 -13.33 -4.88
CA PRO A 342 6.16 -13.29 -3.42
C PRO A 342 5.76 -11.91 -2.91
N LEU A 343 6.37 -10.84 -3.42
CA LEU A 343 6.04 -9.48 -2.98
C LEU A 343 4.58 -9.10 -3.29
N ALA A 344 4.08 -9.47 -4.48
CA ALA A 344 2.69 -9.22 -4.84
C ALA A 344 1.72 -9.99 -3.93
N LEU A 345 2.03 -11.25 -3.63
CA LEU A 345 1.26 -12.08 -2.71
C LEU A 345 1.20 -11.46 -1.30
N VAL A 346 2.33 -11.02 -0.76
CA VAL A 346 2.40 -10.42 0.58
C VAL A 346 1.56 -9.14 0.65
N VAL A 347 1.73 -8.22 -0.31
CA VAL A 347 0.99 -6.96 -0.35
C VAL A 347 -0.51 -7.21 -0.41
N ILE A 348 -0.96 -8.10 -1.30
CA ILE A 348 -2.39 -8.38 -1.43
C ILE A 348 -2.92 -9.14 -0.20
N ALA A 349 -2.13 -10.03 0.39
CA ALA A 349 -2.50 -10.77 1.60
C ALA A 349 -2.72 -9.85 2.82
N GLU A 350 -1.93 -8.79 2.97
CA GLU A 350 -2.08 -7.78 4.03
C GLU A 350 -3.43 -7.05 3.91
N ASP A 351 -3.84 -6.74 2.67
CA ASP A 351 -5.11 -6.05 2.41
C ASP A 351 -6.33 -6.99 2.33
N PHE A 352 -6.13 -8.30 2.14
CA PHE A 352 -7.20 -9.26 1.89
C PHE A 352 -8.22 -9.41 3.04
N LEU A 353 -7.81 -9.16 4.30
CA LEU A 353 -8.69 -9.19 5.48
C LEU A 353 -8.96 -7.81 6.10
N SER A 354 -8.53 -6.74 5.44
CA SER A 354 -8.47 -5.37 5.98
C SER A 354 -9.81 -4.76 6.41
N LEU A 355 -10.95 -5.46 6.28
CA LEU A 355 -12.24 -4.98 6.79
C LEU A 355 -12.65 -5.55 8.17
N LYS A 356 -12.07 -6.66 8.62
CA LYS A 356 -12.42 -7.24 9.95
C LYS A 356 -11.69 -6.59 11.12
N ASN A 357 -10.64 -5.80 10.86
CA ASN A 357 -9.75 -5.23 11.88
C ASN A 357 -9.70 -3.69 11.90
N ILE A 358 -10.65 -3.00 11.25
CA ILE A 358 -10.69 -1.53 11.31
C ILE A 358 -11.24 -1.08 12.66
N THR A 359 -10.34 -0.68 13.57
CA THR A 359 -10.70 0.12 14.73
C THR A 359 -10.89 1.58 14.31
N PHE A 360 -12.13 2.06 14.34
CA PHE A 360 -12.43 3.46 14.11
C PHE A 360 -12.11 4.31 15.36
N PRO A 361 -11.66 5.58 15.18
CA PRO A 361 -11.45 6.47 16.30
C PRO A 361 -12.76 6.76 17.02
N THR A 362 -12.73 6.80 18.36
CA THR A 362 -13.94 7.04 19.17
C THR A 362 -14.55 8.42 18.95
N SER A 363 -13.80 9.38 18.41
CA SER A 363 -14.26 10.72 18.03
C SER A 363 -15.02 10.76 16.70
N LEU A 364 -15.10 9.65 15.96
CA LEU A 364 -15.71 9.60 14.64
C LEU A 364 -17.21 9.92 14.70
N LYS A 365 -17.61 10.99 14.02
CA LYS A 365 -19.00 11.44 13.94
C LYS A 365 -19.73 11.00 12.68
N LYS A 366 -19.00 10.81 11.58
CA LYS A 366 -19.57 10.49 10.28
C LYS A 366 -18.78 9.37 9.64
N LEU A 367 -19.47 8.34 9.16
CA LEU A 367 -18.88 7.21 8.47
C LEU A 367 -19.67 6.94 7.19
N THR A 368 -18.95 6.86 6.07
CA THR A 368 -19.48 6.42 4.78
C THR A 368 -18.72 5.18 4.36
N LEU A 369 -19.45 4.11 4.05
CA LEU A 369 -18.88 2.87 3.54
C LEU A 369 -19.40 2.62 2.13
N MET A 370 -18.51 2.14 1.26
CA MET A 370 -18.83 1.80 -0.12
C MET A 370 -18.11 0.51 -0.50
N TYR A 371 -18.80 -0.43 -1.16
CA TYR A 371 -18.22 -1.68 -1.68
C TYR A 371 -17.51 -2.59 -0.65
N CYS A 372 -17.67 -2.34 0.64
CA CYS A 372 -17.00 -3.11 1.69
C CYS A 372 -17.49 -4.57 1.79
N SER A 373 -18.67 -4.92 1.27
CA SER A 373 -19.20 -6.29 1.33
C SER A 373 -19.25 -6.88 2.76
N ILE A 374 -19.42 -6.04 3.79
CA ILE A 374 -19.46 -6.46 5.19
C ILE A 374 -20.74 -7.29 5.41
N PRO A 375 -20.73 -8.49 5.98
CA PRO A 375 -21.98 -9.18 6.31
C PRO A 375 -22.79 -8.36 7.33
N TRP A 376 -24.12 -8.28 7.18
CA TRP A 376 -24.98 -7.55 8.13
C TRP A 376 -24.80 -7.96 9.59
N LYS A 377 -24.46 -9.22 9.85
CA LYS A 377 -24.17 -9.74 11.19
C LYS A 377 -22.91 -9.13 11.82
N GLU A 378 -21.99 -8.64 11.00
CA GLU A 378 -20.71 -8.08 11.42
C GLU A 378 -20.73 -6.56 11.56
N ILE A 379 -21.81 -5.85 11.20
CA ILE A 379 -21.86 -4.37 11.34
C ILE A 379 -21.87 -3.87 12.79
N THR A 380 -21.94 -4.78 13.76
CA THR A 380 -22.09 -4.51 15.20
C THR A 380 -20.98 -3.62 15.78
N PHE A 381 -19.75 -3.71 15.28
CA PHE A 381 -18.65 -2.84 15.73
C PHE A 381 -18.88 -1.37 15.36
N ILE A 382 -19.52 -1.10 14.22
CA ILE A 382 -19.91 0.27 13.82
C ILE A 382 -21.01 0.80 14.73
N GLY A 383 -21.97 -0.06 15.07
CA GLY A 383 -23.03 0.27 16.01
C GLY A 383 -22.53 0.61 17.42
N SER A 384 -21.33 0.16 17.78
CA SER A 384 -20.72 0.42 19.09
C SER A 384 -19.94 1.73 19.15
N LEU A 385 -19.89 2.51 18.06
CA LEU A 385 -19.13 3.77 18.01
C LEU A 385 -19.83 4.87 18.85
N PRO A 386 -19.15 5.43 19.87
CA PRO A 386 -19.81 6.22 20.90
C PRO A 386 -20.25 7.61 20.42
N ASN A 387 -19.68 8.11 19.32
CA ASN A 387 -19.94 9.46 18.79
C ASN A 387 -20.49 9.45 17.36
N LEU A 388 -20.85 8.29 16.81
CA LEU A 388 -21.31 8.20 15.43
C LEU A 388 -22.71 8.81 15.29
N GLU A 389 -22.79 9.90 14.53
CA GLU A 389 -24.02 10.66 14.26
C GLU A 389 -24.55 10.40 12.84
N VAL A 390 -23.67 10.09 11.88
CA VAL A 390 -24.05 9.85 10.47
C VAL A 390 -23.43 8.55 9.98
N LEU A 391 -24.26 7.63 9.51
CA LEU A 391 -23.83 6.39 8.85
C LEU A 391 -24.45 6.32 7.47
N LYS A 392 -23.58 6.19 6.46
CA LYS A 392 -23.97 6.03 5.07
C LYS A 392 -23.41 4.74 4.49
N LEU A 393 -24.27 3.89 3.96
CA LEU A 393 -23.92 2.59 3.40
C LEU A 393 -24.30 2.56 1.93
N HIS A 394 -23.32 2.67 1.04
CA HIS A 394 -23.57 2.69 -0.41
C HIS A 394 -23.07 1.42 -1.09
N TYR A 395 -23.73 1.02 -2.19
CA TYR A 395 -23.22 0.06 -3.16
C TYR A 395 -22.76 -1.27 -2.54
N ASN A 396 -23.67 -2.02 -1.92
CA ASN A 396 -23.35 -3.26 -1.22
C ASN A 396 -22.19 -3.11 -0.20
N ALA A 397 -22.07 -1.94 0.45
CA ALA A 397 -21.19 -1.77 1.60
C ALA A 397 -21.43 -2.85 2.66
N VAL A 398 -22.69 -3.27 2.79
CA VAL A 398 -23.11 -4.38 3.64
C VAL A 398 -23.89 -5.39 2.80
N LYS A 399 -23.67 -6.68 3.06
CA LYS A 399 -24.22 -7.82 2.32
C LYS A 399 -25.01 -8.76 3.22
N GLY A 400 -25.93 -9.48 2.59
CA GLY A 400 -26.83 -10.44 3.20
C GLY A 400 -28.29 -9.98 3.12
N PRO A 401 -29.23 -10.94 3.13
CA PRO A 401 -30.65 -10.65 2.95
C PRO A 401 -31.32 -10.08 4.21
N GLU A 402 -30.68 -10.16 5.38
CA GLU A 402 -31.32 -9.82 6.65
C GLU A 402 -30.39 -8.99 7.54
N TRP A 403 -30.94 -7.89 8.08
CA TRP A 403 -30.31 -7.08 9.11
C TRP A 403 -31.18 -7.04 10.37
N SER A 404 -30.60 -7.50 11.47
CA SER A 404 -31.17 -7.39 12.82
C SER A 404 -30.17 -6.62 13.69
N PRO A 405 -30.39 -5.31 13.93
CA PRO A 405 -29.55 -4.54 14.84
C PRO A 405 -29.55 -5.14 16.25
N VAL A 406 -28.45 -4.97 16.99
CA VAL A 406 -28.37 -5.42 18.39
C VAL A 406 -28.80 -4.29 19.32
N GLU A 407 -29.55 -4.63 20.37
CA GLU A 407 -29.96 -3.67 21.40
C GLU A 407 -28.74 -2.94 22.00
N GLY A 408 -28.86 -1.63 22.20
CA GLY A 408 -27.80 -0.79 22.75
C GLY A 408 -26.77 -0.28 21.73
N GLN A 409 -26.94 -0.57 20.44
CA GLN A 409 -26.11 -0.02 19.36
C GLN A 409 -26.70 1.26 18.75
N PHE A 410 -25.89 1.99 17.98
CA PHE A 410 -26.27 3.20 17.22
C PHE A 410 -26.91 4.31 18.06
N LEU A 411 -26.56 4.39 19.35
CA LEU A 411 -27.21 5.26 20.34
C LEU A 411 -27.20 6.75 19.97
N ARG A 412 -26.19 7.24 19.25
CA ARG A 412 -26.08 8.65 18.83
C ARG A 412 -26.39 8.88 17.35
N LEU A 413 -26.81 7.84 16.64
CA LEU A 413 -27.01 7.92 15.20
C LEU A 413 -28.23 8.78 14.89
N LYS A 414 -28.02 9.86 14.14
CA LYS A 414 -29.04 10.82 13.70
C LYS A 414 -29.44 10.59 12.26
N VAL A 415 -28.50 10.20 11.41
CA VAL A 415 -28.73 9.98 9.99
C VAL A 415 -28.26 8.58 9.62
N LEU A 416 -29.19 7.76 9.16
CA LEU A 416 -28.92 6.46 8.56
C LEU A 416 -29.31 6.53 7.08
N GLY A 417 -28.36 6.20 6.22
CA GLY A 417 -28.64 6.08 4.80
C GLY A 417 -28.16 4.75 4.26
N ILE A 418 -29.00 4.08 3.48
CA ILE A 418 -28.71 2.80 2.84
C ILE A 418 -29.06 2.94 1.37
N TRP A 419 -28.05 2.77 0.51
CA TRP A 419 -28.17 2.90 -0.93
C TRP A 419 -27.74 1.61 -1.61
N LYS A 420 -28.55 1.12 -2.56
CA LYS A 420 -28.18 0.04 -3.48
C LYS A 420 -27.71 -1.20 -2.71
N SER A 421 -28.63 -1.79 -1.95
CA SER A 421 -28.42 -2.93 -1.04
C SER A 421 -29.31 -4.11 -1.41
N GLU A 422 -28.82 -5.33 -1.16
CA GLU A 422 -29.58 -6.58 -1.30
C GLU A 422 -30.43 -6.93 -0.07
N LEU A 423 -30.57 -5.99 0.88
CA LEU A 423 -31.37 -6.16 2.10
C LEU A 423 -32.82 -6.50 1.74
N VAL A 424 -33.30 -7.64 2.24
CA VAL A 424 -34.66 -8.14 2.07
C VAL A 424 -35.47 -7.93 3.35
N ARG A 425 -34.88 -8.23 4.53
CA ARG A 425 -35.55 -8.14 5.83
C ARG A 425 -34.80 -7.22 6.77
N TRP A 426 -35.48 -6.18 7.22
CA TRP A 426 -34.95 -5.27 8.22
C TRP A 426 -35.73 -5.42 9.54
N ARG A 427 -35.14 -6.13 10.52
CA ARG A 427 -35.74 -6.38 11.84
C ARG A 427 -35.33 -5.32 12.84
N ALA A 428 -35.62 -4.06 12.53
CA ALA A 428 -35.36 -2.95 13.42
C ALA A 428 -36.61 -2.54 14.22
N GLU A 429 -36.37 -2.05 15.43
CA GLU A 429 -37.36 -1.55 16.37
C GLU A 429 -36.92 -0.16 16.87
N ASN A 430 -37.82 0.62 17.45
CA ASN A 430 -37.53 1.98 17.92
C ASN A 430 -36.33 2.06 18.88
N MET A 431 -36.15 1.05 19.74
CA MET A 431 -35.06 0.97 20.72
C MET A 431 -33.67 0.84 20.08
N HIS A 432 -33.59 0.38 18.83
CA HIS A 432 -32.32 0.21 18.13
C HIS A 432 -31.72 1.53 17.61
N PHE A 433 -32.54 2.57 17.41
CA PHE A 433 -32.11 3.86 16.87
C PHE A 433 -32.78 5.04 17.60
N PRO A 434 -32.50 5.23 18.91
CA PRO A 434 -33.28 6.12 19.77
C PRO A 434 -33.17 7.61 19.43
N ASN A 435 -32.15 8.01 18.65
CA ASN A 435 -31.89 9.40 18.26
C ASN A 435 -31.95 9.63 16.74
N LEU A 436 -32.53 8.69 15.98
CA LEU A 436 -32.59 8.81 14.53
C LEU A 436 -33.50 9.97 14.13
N GLU A 437 -32.96 10.91 13.37
CA GLU A 437 -33.66 12.09 12.87
C GLU A 437 -34.06 11.91 11.40
N ARG A 438 -33.22 11.22 10.61
CA ARG A 438 -33.43 11.00 9.18
C ARG A 438 -33.04 9.59 8.74
N LEU A 439 -33.95 8.94 8.03
CA LEU A 439 -33.72 7.68 7.34
C LEU A 439 -33.76 7.91 5.83
N VAL A 440 -32.74 7.45 5.10
CA VAL A 440 -32.70 7.50 3.63
C VAL A 440 -32.51 6.08 3.11
N LEU A 441 -33.46 5.60 2.31
CA LEU A 441 -33.38 4.32 1.63
C LEU A 441 -33.51 4.56 0.14
N GLU A 442 -32.51 4.08 -0.61
CA GLU A 442 -32.49 4.28 -2.06
C GLU A 442 -32.08 3.01 -2.79
N ASP A 443 -32.85 2.63 -3.82
CA ASP A 443 -32.62 1.47 -4.68
C ASP A 443 -32.50 0.16 -3.87
N ILE A 444 -33.38 -0.03 -2.87
CA ILE A 444 -33.52 -1.26 -2.09
C ILE A 444 -34.73 -2.05 -2.60
N LYS A 445 -34.54 -2.72 -3.74
CA LYS A 445 -35.63 -3.31 -4.53
C LYS A 445 -36.34 -4.48 -3.87
N PHE A 446 -35.64 -5.19 -2.97
CA PHE A 446 -36.11 -6.44 -2.39
C PHE A 446 -36.58 -6.31 -0.94
N LEU A 447 -36.57 -5.09 -0.38
CA LEU A 447 -36.96 -4.88 1.01
C LEU A 447 -38.46 -5.20 1.18
N GLU A 448 -38.76 -6.19 2.01
CA GLU A 448 -40.12 -6.69 2.25
C GLU A 448 -40.98 -5.61 2.93
N GLU A 449 -40.52 -5.03 4.04
CA GLU A 449 -41.26 -4.01 4.80
C GLU A 449 -40.28 -3.20 5.67
N ILE A 450 -40.64 -1.96 6.01
CA ILE A 450 -40.05 -1.27 7.16
C ILE A 450 -41.03 -1.44 8.31
N LEU A 451 -40.62 -2.17 9.35
CA LEU A 451 -41.47 -2.38 10.53
C LEU A 451 -41.99 -1.04 11.06
N SER A 452 -43.31 -0.95 11.31
CA SER A 452 -43.98 0.25 11.81
C SER A 452 -43.32 0.86 13.05
N SER A 453 -42.70 0.02 13.89
CA SER A 453 -41.90 0.41 15.05
C SER A 453 -40.74 1.37 14.73
N VAL A 454 -40.24 1.39 13.49
CA VAL A 454 -39.24 2.39 13.05
C VAL A 454 -39.89 3.76 12.86
N GLY A 455 -41.13 3.80 12.40
CA GLY A 455 -41.93 5.03 12.31
C GLY A 455 -42.25 5.64 13.68
N ASP A 456 -42.31 4.81 14.72
CA ASP A 456 -42.57 5.23 16.11
C ASP A 456 -41.34 5.82 16.83
N ILE A 457 -40.20 5.97 16.15
CA ILE A 457 -39.01 6.61 16.73
C ILE A 457 -39.33 8.09 17.03
N PRO A 458 -39.29 8.53 18.30
CA PRO A 458 -39.77 9.88 18.68
C PRO A 458 -39.00 11.02 18.02
N THR A 459 -37.73 10.80 17.68
CA THR A 459 -36.85 11.80 17.06
C THR A 459 -36.95 11.82 15.54
N LEU A 460 -37.65 10.86 14.92
CA LEU A 460 -37.65 10.69 13.48
C LEU A 460 -38.47 11.78 12.81
N GLN A 461 -37.81 12.63 12.03
CA GLN A 461 -38.44 13.76 11.36
C GLN A 461 -38.80 13.46 9.93
N ARG A 462 -38.04 12.56 9.27
CA ARG A 462 -38.16 12.32 7.84
C ARG A 462 -37.65 10.95 7.42
N ILE A 463 -38.43 10.29 6.57
CA ILE A 463 -38.06 9.09 5.82
C ILE A 463 -38.04 9.46 4.35
N ASP A 464 -36.90 9.29 3.69
CA ASP A 464 -36.74 9.47 2.26
C ASP A 464 -36.61 8.11 1.57
N LEU A 465 -37.58 7.77 0.73
CA LEU A 465 -37.58 6.54 -0.07
C LEU A 465 -37.41 6.89 -1.55
N TYR A 466 -36.38 6.35 -2.18
CA TYR A 466 -36.09 6.55 -3.60
C TYR A 466 -35.95 5.20 -4.30
N SER A 467 -36.76 4.91 -5.32
CA SER A 467 -36.65 3.65 -6.10
C SER A 467 -36.65 2.36 -5.24
N CYS A 468 -37.37 2.35 -4.12
CA CYS A 468 -37.55 1.15 -3.27
C CYS A 468 -38.73 0.30 -3.78
N GLY A 469 -38.80 -0.96 -3.34
CA GLY A 469 -39.93 -1.84 -3.68
C GLY A 469 -41.26 -1.32 -3.12
N ASP A 470 -42.37 -1.58 -3.84
CA ASP A 470 -43.72 -1.11 -3.45
C ASP A 470 -44.16 -1.58 -2.05
N SER A 471 -43.59 -2.71 -1.59
CA SER A 471 -43.86 -3.31 -0.29
C SER A 471 -43.35 -2.47 0.89
N VAL A 472 -42.44 -1.52 0.64
CA VAL A 472 -41.86 -0.61 1.65
C VAL A 472 -42.78 0.56 2.00
N VAL A 473 -43.82 0.80 1.20
CA VAL A 473 -44.71 2.00 1.29
C VAL A 473 -46.01 1.70 2.03
N ASN A 474 -46.28 0.43 2.37
CA ASN A 474 -47.42 0.02 3.21
C ASN A 474 -47.01 -0.01 4.68
#